data_AF-A0A9N9SCN2-F1
#
_entry.id   AF-A0A9N9SCN2-F1
#
_cell.length_a   1.000
_cell.length_b   1.000
_cell.length_c   1.000
_cell.angle_alpha   90.00
_cell.angle_beta   90.00
_cell.angle_gamma   90.00
#
_symmetry.space_group_name_H-M   'P 1'
#
loop_
_entity.id
_entity.type
_entity.pdbx_description
1 polymer ?
#
loop_
_entity_poly.entity_id
_entity_poly.type
_entity_poly.pdbx_seq_one_letter_code
_entity_poly.pdbx_strand_id
1 'polypeptide(L)'
;MRQFWTLTDDHSGEMESDVIEGYRTIKNTCRLLMMMHCSNAAGFLVAAMISSDNILPIECYRPEWIGYSFLLLYQEGVALLTILIPVMAMDFFFMATLRLTEIQFRLLNREIKNMFKITEDVPKELFSIIVEDKLKRCVERHNFLLSYVQLINETFSSSLLIFRTIIIMSMCVEMYILSTE
;
A
#
# COMPACT_ATOMS: atom_id res chain seq x y z
N MET A 1 6.83 5.20 18.90
CA MET A 1 8.03 5.08 18.03
C MET A 1 9.16 4.23 18.62
N ARG A 2 9.39 4.16 19.94
CA ARG A 2 10.53 3.41 20.55
C ARG A 2 10.42 1.87 20.55
N GLN A 3 9.36 1.28 20.00
CA GLN A 3 9.11 -0.18 20.06
C GLN A 3 9.26 -0.91 18.72
N PHE A 4 9.41 -0.17 17.62
CA PHE A 4 9.73 -0.76 16.32
C PHE A 4 11.22 -1.07 16.24
N TRP A 5 11.59 -2.15 15.54
CA TRP A 5 13.00 -2.44 15.25
C TRP A 5 13.59 -1.32 14.40
N THR A 6 14.68 -0.74 14.88
CA THR A 6 15.52 0.19 14.14
C THR A 6 16.67 -0.56 13.47
N LEU A 7 16.99 -0.17 12.23
CA LEU A 7 18.11 -0.75 11.45
C LEU A 7 19.47 -0.64 12.15
N THR A 8 19.60 0.28 13.11
CA THR A 8 20.80 0.47 13.93
C THR A 8 21.02 -0.60 15.01
N ASP A 9 20.04 -1.48 15.27
CA ASP A 9 20.14 -2.50 16.30
C ASP A 9 20.82 -3.81 15.84
N ASP A 10 21.27 -3.92 14.58
CA ASP A 10 21.81 -5.17 14.05
C ASP A 10 23.20 -5.07 13.40
N HIS A 11 24.00 -6.10 13.69
CA HIS A 11 25.34 -6.36 13.17
C HIS A 11 25.34 -7.40 12.02
N SER A 12 24.17 -7.92 11.61
CA SER A 12 24.05 -8.97 10.58
C SER A 12 23.55 -8.43 9.22
N GLY A 13 24.31 -8.67 8.15
CA GLY A 13 23.97 -8.23 6.79
C GLY A 13 22.70 -8.86 6.19
N GLU A 14 22.12 -9.88 6.85
CA GLU A 14 20.87 -10.51 6.43
C GLU A 14 19.64 -9.65 6.72
N MET A 15 19.68 -8.80 7.76
CA MET A 15 18.59 -7.88 8.09
C MET A 15 18.46 -6.76 7.06
N GLU A 16 19.60 -6.29 6.56
CA GLU A 16 19.68 -5.33 5.46
C GLU A 16 19.04 -5.91 4.18
N SER A 17 19.28 -7.20 3.88
CA SER A 17 18.70 -7.88 2.72
C SER A 17 17.16 -7.88 2.73
N ASP A 18 16.52 -8.17 3.86
CA ASP A 18 15.05 -8.20 3.96
C ASP A 18 14.42 -6.83 3.81
N VAL A 19 15.07 -5.81 4.37
CA VAL A 19 14.62 -4.42 4.24
C VAL A 19 14.80 -3.93 2.80
N ILE A 20 15.92 -4.27 2.16
CA ILE A 20 16.17 -3.97 0.75
C ILE A 20 15.15 -4.67 -0.16
N GLU A 21 14.82 -5.93 0.12
CA GLU A 21 13.81 -6.68 -0.64
C GLU A 21 12.42 -6.05 -0.48
N GLY A 22 12.04 -5.69 0.76
CA GLY A 22 10.80 -4.98 1.04
C GLY A 22 10.70 -3.65 0.31
N TYR A 23 11.77 -2.85 0.35
CA TYR A 23 11.86 -1.59 -0.39
C TYR A 23 11.78 -1.78 -1.90
N ARG A 24 12.50 -2.78 -2.45
CA ARG A 24 12.45 -3.11 -3.88
C ARG A 24 11.05 -3.51 -4.32
N THR A 25 10.35 -4.27 -3.50
CA THR A 25 8.97 -4.68 -3.75
C THR A 25 8.03 -3.48 -3.76
N ILE A 26 8.08 -2.62 -2.72
CA ILE A 26 7.30 -1.38 -2.67
C ILE A 26 7.56 -0.52 -3.91
N LYS A 27 8.82 -0.33 -4.29
CA LYS A 27 9.21 0.46 -5.46
C LYS A 27 8.69 -0.13 -6.77
N ASN A 28 8.74 -1.45 -6.93
CA ASN A 28 8.26 -2.12 -8.14
C ASN A 28 6.74 -2.07 -8.24
N THR A 29 6.02 -2.35 -7.15
CA THR A 29 4.56 -2.22 -7.12
C THR A 29 4.15 -0.75 -7.34
N CYS A 30 4.89 0.20 -6.79
CA CYS A 30 4.65 1.63 -7.02
C CYS A 30 4.77 2.02 -8.49
N ARG A 31 5.83 1.56 -9.16
CA ARG A 31 6.01 1.76 -10.60
C ARG A 31 4.90 1.13 -11.43
N LEU A 32 4.47 -0.09 -11.07
CA LEU A 32 3.40 -0.80 -11.77
C LEU A 32 2.05 -0.08 -11.61
N LEU A 33 1.71 0.37 -10.40
CA LEU A 33 0.49 1.13 -10.15
C LEU A 33 0.51 2.47 -10.90
N MET A 34 1.62 3.22 -10.83
CA MET A 34 1.74 4.47 -11.61
C MET A 34 1.59 4.22 -13.11
N MET A 35 2.19 3.15 -13.64
CA MET A 35 2.04 2.79 -15.05
C MET A 35 0.58 2.51 -15.41
N MET A 36 -0.15 1.73 -14.59
CA MET A 36 -1.57 1.45 -14.82
C MET A 36 -2.42 2.72 -14.80
N HIS A 37 -2.22 3.59 -13.81
CA HIS A 37 -2.98 4.84 -13.67
C HIS A 37 -2.69 5.83 -14.80
N CYS A 38 -1.42 5.97 -15.21
CA CYS A 38 -1.05 6.80 -16.35
C CYS A 38 -1.64 6.26 -17.66
N SER A 39 -1.62 4.94 -17.87
CA SER A 39 -2.26 4.31 -19.04
C SER A 39 -3.76 4.55 -19.05
N ASN A 40 -4.43 4.50 -17.89
CA ASN A 40 -5.86 4.77 -17.77
C ASN A 40 -6.18 6.23 -18.13
N ALA A 41 -5.45 7.20 -17.56
CA ALA A 41 -5.63 8.62 -17.88
C ALA A 41 -5.35 8.93 -19.36
N ALA A 42 -4.29 8.34 -19.93
CA ALA A 42 -4.01 8.45 -21.35
C ALA A 42 -5.14 7.84 -22.21
N GLY A 43 -5.74 6.73 -21.77
CA GLY A 43 -6.87 6.09 -22.42
C GLY A 43 -8.08 7.02 -22.54
N PHE A 44 -8.48 7.67 -21.44
CA PHE A 44 -9.59 8.64 -21.45
C PHE A 44 -9.31 9.82 -22.39
N LEU A 45 -8.10 10.38 -22.35
CA LEU A 45 -7.69 11.46 -23.24
C LEU A 45 -7.72 11.06 -24.71
N VAL A 46 -7.16 9.89 -25.05
CA VAL A 46 -7.09 9.39 -26.42
C VAL A 46 -8.49 9.06 -26.94
N ALA A 47 -9.34 8.42 -26.13
CA ALA A 47 -10.72 8.13 -26.50
C ALA A 47 -11.51 9.41 -26.84
N ALA A 48 -11.38 10.45 -26.01
CA ALA A 48 -12.03 11.75 -26.23
C ALA A 48 -11.49 12.52 -27.46
N MET A 49 -10.26 12.24 -27.90
CA MET A 49 -9.69 12.83 -29.12
C MET A 49 -10.08 12.09 -30.40
N ILE A 50 -10.31 10.77 -30.32
CA ILE A 50 -10.67 9.93 -31.47
C ILE A 50 -12.18 9.98 -31.74
N SER A 51 -13.00 10.16 -30.70
CA SER A 51 -14.45 10.30 -30.84
C SER A 51 -14.80 11.48 -31.76
N SER A 52 -15.55 11.19 -32.83
CA SER A 52 -16.02 12.20 -33.80
C SER A 52 -17.04 13.15 -33.17
N ASP A 53 -17.78 12.66 -32.18
CA ASP A 53 -18.65 13.47 -31.35
C ASP A 53 -17.79 14.05 -30.23
N ASN A 54 -17.86 15.37 -30.00
CA ASN A 54 -17.15 16.10 -28.95
C ASN A 54 -17.66 15.72 -27.54
N ILE A 55 -17.55 14.44 -27.20
CA ILE A 55 -18.03 13.82 -25.97
C ILE A 55 -16.94 13.96 -24.92
N LEU A 56 -17.30 14.59 -23.81
CA LEU A 56 -16.42 14.72 -22.66
C LEU A 56 -16.38 13.39 -21.88
N PRO A 57 -15.24 13.03 -21.26
CA PRO A 57 -15.09 11.79 -20.47
C PRO A 57 -16.07 11.65 -19.30
N ILE A 58 -16.67 12.76 -18.86
CA ILE A 58 -17.68 12.85 -17.81
C ILE A 58 -18.76 13.72 -18.44
N GLU A 59 -19.93 13.14 -18.60
CA GLU A 59 -21.07 13.87 -19.15
C GLU A 59 -21.41 15.05 -18.24
N CYS A 60 -21.15 16.25 -18.72
CA CYS A 60 -21.45 17.48 -18.01
C CYS A 60 -21.98 18.54 -18.98
N TYR A 61 -22.79 19.44 -18.44
CA TYR A 61 -23.31 20.57 -19.23
C TYR A 61 -22.15 21.45 -19.70
N ARG A 62 -22.00 21.59 -21.01
CA ARG A 62 -21.03 22.49 -21.64
C ARG A 62 -21.70 23.84 -21.93
N PRO A 63 -21.26 24.93 -21.28
CA PRO A 63 -21.72 26.26 -21.64
C PRO A 63 -21.27 26.64 -23.06
N GLU A 64 -22.13 27.32 -23.83
CA GLU A 64 -21.86 27.70 -25.22
C GLU A 64 -20.61 28.59 -25.38
N TRP A 65 -20.26 29.35 -24.36
CA TRP A 65 -19.11 30.26 -24.37
C TRP A 65 -17.75 29.56 -24.15
N ILE A 66 -17.72 28.28 -23.78
CA ILE A 66 -16.48 27.53 -23.53
C ILE A 66 -16.16 26.62 -24.73
N GLY A 67 -14.93 26.72 -25.23
CA GLY A 67 -14.38 25.80 -26.24
C GLY A 67 -14.18 24.38 -25.70
N TYR A 68 -14.48 23.37 -26.51
CA TYR A 68 -14.39 21.95 -26.13
C TYR A 68 -13.02 21.57 -25.56
N SER A 69 -11.93 21.92 -26.27
CA SER A 69 -10.57 21.55 -25.86
C SER A 69 -10.17 22.13 -24.51
N PHE A 70 -10.63 23.34 -24.18
CA PHE A 70 -10.38 23.95 -22.87
C PHE A 70 -11.11 23.18 -21.76
N LEU A 71 -12.39 22.85 -22.00
CA LEU A 71 -13.20 22.11 -21.04
C LEU A 71 -12.66 20.69 -20.82
N LEU A 72 -12.21 20.02 -21.88
CA LEU A 72 -11.56 18.71 -21.81
C LEU A 72 -10.29 18.75 -20.95
N LEU A 73 -9.38 19.68 -21.22
CA LEU A 73 -8.14 19.81 -20.43
C LEU A 73 -8.42 20.19 -18.97
N TYR A 74 -9.41 21.04 -18.73
CA TYR A 74 -9.82 21.41 -17.38
C TYR A 74 -10.35 20.18 -16.62
N GLN A 75 -11.26 19.43 -17.24
CA GLN A 75 -11.86 18.26 -16.62
C GLN A 75 -10.83 17.17 -16.31
N GLU A 76 -9.93 16.89 -17.25
CA GLU A 76 -8.84 15.94 -17.07
C GLU A 76 -7.86 16.38 -15.97
N GLY A 77 -7.50 17.67 -15.96
CA GLY A 77 -6.65 18.23 -14.90
C GLY A 77 -7.31 18.11 -13.51
N VAL A 78 -8.61 18.40 -13.41
CA VAL A 78 -9.38 18.25 -12.17
C VAL A 78 -9.47 16.79 -11.75
N ALA A 79 -9.78 15.87 -12.68
CA ALA A 79 -9.87 14.44 -12.39
C ALA A 79 -8.53 13.87 -11.90
N LEU A 80 -7.42 14.25 -12.54
CA LEU A 80 -6.07 13.87 -12.10
C LEU A 80 -5.78 14.35 -10.68
N LEU A 81 -6.07 15.62 -10.40
CA LEU A 81 -5.71 16.25 -9.12
C LEU A 81 -6.62 15.83 -7.96
N THR A 82 -7.91 15.64 -8.21
CA THR A 82 -8.91 15.39 -7.16
C THR A 82 -9.25 13.92 -6.97
N ILE A 83 -9.08 13.08 -8.00
CA ILE A 83 -9.43 11.66 -7.94
C ILE A 83 -8.16 10.81 -8.01
N LEU A 84 -7.39 10.92 -9.09
CA LEU A 84 -6.30 9.98 -9.35
C LEU A 84 -5.17 10.10 -8.31
N ILE A 85 -4.66 11.31 -8.06
CA ILE A 85 -3.54 11.52 -7.13
C ILE A 85 -3.91 11.09 -5.70
N PRO A 86 -5.05 11.49 -5.11
CA PRO A 86 -5.42 11.05 -3.76
C PRO A 86 -5.62 9.55 -3.64
N VAL A 87 -6.25 8.90 -4.63
CA VAL A 87 -6.45 7.44 -4.65
C VAL A 87 -5.09 6.73 -4.67
N MET A 88 -4.19 7.15 -5.56
CA MET A 88 -2.82 6.59 -5.61
C MET A 88 -2.07 6.80 -4.29
N ALA A 89 -2.15 7.99 -3.70
CA ALA A 89 -1.50 8.30 -2.43
C ALA A 89 -2.01 7.39 -1.29
N MET A 90 -3.32 7.15 -1.24
CA MET A 90 -3.92 6.26 -0.25
C MET A 90 -3.52 4.80 -0.46
N ASP A 91 -3.52 4.31 -1.71
CA ASP A 91 -3.08 2.95 -2.02
C ASP A 91 -1.61 2.73 -1.65
N PHE A 92 -0.74 3.71 -1.94
CA PHE A 92 0.65 3.65 -1.53
C PHE A 92 0.82 3.68 -0.02
N PHE A 93 0.10 4.58 0.66
CA PHE A 93 0.17 4.67 2.11
C PHE A 93 -0.25 3.36 2.79
N PHE A 94 -1.37 2.78 2.34
CA PHE A 94 -1.89 1.54 2.88
C PHE A 94 -0.94 0.37 2.60
N MET A 95 -0.48 0.21 1.35
CA MET A 95 0.48 -0.83 0.97
C MET A 95 1.79 -0.70 1.75
N ALA A 96 2.35 0.50 1.86
CA ALA A 96 3.59 0.75 2.59
C ALA A 96 3.42 0.38 4.07
N THR A 97 2.29 0.75 4.68
CA THR A 97 1.98 0.42 6.08
C THR A 97 1.93 -1.10 6.30
N LEU A 98 1.24 -1.84 5.42
CA LEU A 98 1.19 -3.30 5.50
C LEU A 98 2.56 -3.95 5.31
N ARG A 99 3.34 -3.50 4.32
CA ARG A 99 4.68 -4.04 4.04
C ARG A 99 5.68 -3.77 5.15
N LEU A 100 5.67 -2.56 5.71
CA LEU A 100 6.51 -2.25 6.87
C LEU A 100 6.14 -3.12 8.07
N THR A 101 4.84 -3.36 8.29
CA THR A 101 4.36 -4.27 9.34
C THR A 101 4.82 -5.71 9.10
N GLU A 102 4.73 -6.20 7.86
CA GLU A 102 5.24 -7.52 7.46
C GLU A 102 6.73 -7.66 7.76
N ILE A 103 7.54 -6.65 7.40
CA ILE A 103 8.98 -6.64 7.69
C ILE A 103 9.21 -6.77 9.20
N GLN A 104 8.49 -6.02 10.03
CA GLN A 104 8.63 -6.11 11.49
C GLN A 104 8.32 -7.52 12.03
N PHE A 105 7.32 -8.22 11.47
CA PHE A 105 7.07 -9.63 11.80
C PHE A 105 8.18 -10.58 11.33
N ARG A 106 8.75 -10.34 10.14
CA ARG A 106 9.90 -11.13 9.64
C ARG A 106 11.11 -10.96 10.56
N LEU A 107 11.40 -9.74 11.01
CA LEU A 107 12.46 -9.44 11.97
C LEU A 107 12.23 -10.15 13.31
N LEU A 108 11.01 -10.08 13.85
CA LEU A 108 10.65 -10.81 15.06
C LEU A 108 10.86 -12.33 14.91
N ASN A 109 10.40 -12.92 13.80
CA ASN A 109 10.57 -14.35 13.54
C ASN A 109 12.05 -14.75 13.45
N ARG A 110 12.92 -13.87 12.96
CA ARG A 110 14.36 -14.09 12.92
C ARG A 110 15.00 -14.05 14.29
N GLU A 111 14.65 -13.06 15.10
CA GLU A 111 15.17 -12.96 16.48
C GLU A 111 14.81 -14.22 17.28
N ILE A 112 13.58 -14.71 17.14
CA ILE A 112 13.13 -15.97 17.77
C ILE A 112 13.95 -17.17 17.28
N LYS A 113 14.21 -17.29 15.96
CA LYS A 113 15.03 -18.38 15.39
C LYS A 113 16.50 -18.32 15.83
N ASN A 114 17.05 -17.13 16.04
CA ASN A 114 18.45 -16.94 16.40
C ASN A 114 18.69 -16.95 17.91
N MET A 115 17.63 -16.89 18.73
CA MET A 115 17.69 -16.86 20.20
C MET A 115 18.50 -18.03 20.79
N PHE A 116 18.40 -19.22 20.19
CA PHE A 116 19.06 -20.45 20.66
C PHE A 116 20.35 -20.79 19.91
N LYS A 117 20.93 -19.86 19.16
CA LYS A 117 22.21 -20.09 18.44
C LYS A 117 23.45 -19.64 19.23
N ILE A 118 23.29 -19.00 20.39
CA ILE A 118 24.37 -18.39 21.21
C ILE A 118 25.11 -19.44 22.08
N THR A 119 25.16 -20.70 21.64
CA THR A 119 25.10 -21.82 22.60
C THR A 119 26.43 -22.51 22.91
N GLU A 120 27.56 -22.10 22.33
CA GLU A 120 28.81 -22.86 22.53
C GLU A 120 29.73 -22.35 23.68
N ASP A 121 29.68 -21.07 24.06
CA ASP A 121 30.68 -20.49 24.99
C ASP A 121 30.12 -19.89 26.31
N VAL A 122 28.81 -19.97 26.56
CA VAL A 122 28.19 -19.29 27.72
C VAL A 122 27.84 -20.28 28.85
N PRO A 123 28.18 -19.99 30.13
CA PRO A 123 27.74 -20.80 31.27
C PRO A 123 26.22 -20.96 31.33
N LYS A 124 25.72 -22.17 31.62
CA LYS A 124 24.28 -22.50 31.60
C LYS A 124 23.39 -21.55 32.43
N GLU A 125 23.87 -21.07 33.58
CA GLU A 125 23.13 -20.13 34.43
C GLU A 125 23.03 -18.72 33.83
N LEU A 126 24.07 -18.27 33.14
CA LEU A 126 24.04 -16.97 32.45
C LEU A 126 23.21 -17.06 31.16
N PHE A 127 23.26 -18.22 30.50
CA PHE A 127 22.46 -18.51 29.31
C PHE A 127 20.96 -18.43 29.58
N SER A 128 20.45 -19.00 30.68
CA SER A 128 19.02 -18.95 30.99
C SER A 128 18.52 -17.52 31.20
N ILE A 129 19.30 -16.69 31.88
CA ILE A 129 18.96 -15.28 32.12
C ILE A 129 18.93 -14.48 30.80
N ILE A 130 19.92 -14.69 29.93
CA ILE A 130 19.98 -14.01 28.62
C ILE A 130 18.81 -14.42 27.72
N VAL A 131 18.49 -15.72 27.68
CA VAL A 131 17.38 -16.23 26.87
C VAL A 131 16.05 -15.75 27.41
N GLU A 132 15.86 -15.71 28.74
CA GLU A 132 14.64 -15.20 29.36
C GLU A 132 14.40 -13.73 29.04
N ASP A 133 15.43 -12.87 29.14
CA ASP A 133 15.35 -11.45 28.77
C ASP A 133 15.05 -11.26 27.27
N LYS A 134 15.73 -12.02 26.39
CA LYS A 134 15.45 -11.98 24.94
C LYS A 134 14.04 -12.43 24.62
N LEU A 135 13.57 -13.52 25.23
CA LEU A 135 12.23 -14.04 25.04
C LEU A 135 11.17 -13.03 25.49
N LYS A 136 11.38 -12.42 26.66
CA LYS A 136 10.49 -11.37 27.18
C LYS A 136 10.38 -10.21 26.19
N ARG A 137 11.49 -9.73 25.63
CA ARG A 137 11.50 -8.67 24.60
C ARG A 137 10.78 -9.09 23.33
N CYS A 138 10.97 -10.34 22.86
CA CYS A 138 10.25 -10.85 21.70
C CYS A 138 8.73 -10.90 21.94
N VAL A 139 8.28 -11.35 23.11
CA VAL A 139 6.86 -11.40 23.48
C VAL A 139 6.25 -9.99 23.54
N GLU A 140 6.94 -9.04 24.18
CA GLU A 140 6.50 -7.64 24.24
C GLU A 140 6.35 -7.04 22.85
N ARG A 141 7.32 -7.28 21.95
CA ARG A 141 7.26 -6.81 20.56
C ARG A 141 6.18 -7.50 19.74
N HIS A 142 5.96 -8.80 19.95
CA HIS A 142 4.86 -9.53 19.31
C HIS A 142 3.49 -8.94 19.69
N ASN A 143 3.26 -8.71 20.98
CA ASN A 143 2.03 -8.12 21.48
C ASN A 143 1.81 -6.69 20.94
N PHE A 144 2.89 -5.91 20.84
CA PHE A 144 2.85 -4.60 20.20
C PHE A 144 2.45 -4.69 18.72
N LEU A 145 3.07 -5.58 17.95
CA LEU A 145 2.74 -5.76 16.53
C LEU A 145 1.31 -6.24 16.31
N LEU A 146 0.79 -7.13 17.16
CA LEU A 146 -0.62 -7.54 17.15
C LEU A 146 -1.55 -6.35 17.38
N SER A 147 -1.25 -5.53 18.39
CA SER A 147 -2.02 -4.32 18.68
C SER A 147 -1.98 -3.33 17.51
N TYR A 148 -0.83 -3.21 16.84
CA TYR A 148 -0.67 -2.36 15.66
C TYR A 148 -1.46 -2.86 14.45
N VAL A 149 -1.46 -4.17 14.19
CA VAL A 149 -2.29 -4.78 13.14
C VAL A 149 -3.77 -4.57 13.43
N GLN A 150 -4.19 -4.70 14.70
CA GLN A 150 -5.55 -4.42 15.09
C GLN A 150 -5.92 -2.96 14.83
N LEU A 151 -5.04 -2.01 15.14
CA LEU A 151 -5.23 -0.59 14.83
C LEU A 151 -5.37 -0.35 13.32
N ILE A 152 -4.52 -0.96 12.49
CA ILE A 152 -4.65 -0.89 11.02
C ILE A 152 -6.02 -1.41 10.59
N ASN A 153 -6.44 -2.56 11.12
CA ASN A 153 -7.71 -3.16 10.77
C ASN A 153 -8.89 -2.27 11.20
N GLU A 154 -8.91 -1.76 12.41
CA GLU A 154 -9.96 -0.84 12.89
C GLU A 154 -10.01 0.45 12.05
N THR A 155 -8.85 0.98 11.63
CA THR A 155 -8.75 2.20 10.83
C THR A 155 -9.25 2.00 9.39
N PHE A 156 -8.87 0.89 8.74
CA PHE A 156 -9.09 0.71 7.30
C PHE A 156 -10.21 -0.26 6.94
N SER A 157 -10.64 -1.15 7.83
CA SER A 157 -11.62 -2.21 7.50
C SER A 157 -12.93 -1.66 6.93
N SER A 158 -13.51 -0.66 7.59
CA SER A 158 -14.77 -0.05 7.15
C SER A 158 -14.61 0.66 5.80
N SER A 159 -13.55 1.45 5.65
CA SER A 159 -13.24 2.17 4.41
C SER A 159 -13.01 1.21 3.24
N LEU A 160 -12.25 0.13 3.45
CA LEU A 160 -11.99 -0.89 2.43
C LEU A 160 -13.25 -1.65 2.04
N LEU A 161 -14.14 -1.93 3.00
CA LEU A 161 -15.42 -2.60 2.72
C LEU A 161 -16.32 -1.72 1.86
N ILE A 162 -16.42 -0.43 2.18
CA ILE A 162 -17.17 0.54 1.37
C ILE A 162 -16.56 0.64 -0.03
N PHE A 163 -15.24 0.83 -0.13
CA PHE A 163 -14.54 0.92 -1.40
C PHE A 163 -14.75 -0.32 -2.27
N ARG A 164 -14.64 -1.51 -1.69
CA ARG A 164 -14.89 -2.79 -2.38
C ARG A 164 -16.33 -2.90 -2.86
N THR A 165 -17.30 -2.46 -2.05
CA THR A 165 -18.72 -2.49 -2.42
C THR A 165 -18.99 -1.58 -3.62
N ILE A 166 -18.42 -0.37 -3.61
CA ILE A 166 -18.53 0.58 -4.73
C ILE A 166 -17.96 -0.04 -6.00
N ILE A 167 -16.76 -0.64 -5.96
CA ILE A 167 -16.15 -1.29 -7.12
C ILE A 167 -17.05 -2.39 -7.68
N ILE A 168 -17.60 -3.25 -6.82
CA ILE A 168 -18.47 -4.34 -7.27
C ILE A 168 -19.72 -3.78 -7.97
N MET A 169 -20.37 -2.78 -7.38
CA MET A 169 -21.55 -2.15 -7.97
C MET A 169 -21.22 -1.48 -9.31
N SER A 170 -20.11 -0.74 -9.40
CA SER A 170 -19.65 -0.14 -10.65
C SER A 170 -19.40 -1.21 -11.72
N MET A 171 -18.70 -2.30 -11.39
CA MET A 171 -18.45 -3.40 -12.32
C MET A 171 -19.74 -4.08 -12.79
N CYS A 172 -20.76 -4.19 -11.92
CA CYS A 172 -22.07 -4.74 -12.31
C CYS A 172 -22.79 -3.83 -13.29
N VAL A 173 -22.72 -2.50 -13.12
CA VAL A 173 -23.31 -1.53 -14.05
C VAL A 173 -22.61 -1.59 -15.40
N GLU A 174 -21.28 -1.56 -15.42
CA GLU A 174 -20.50 -1.70 -16.66
C GLU A 174 -20.82 -2.99 -17.41
N MET A 175 -20.91 -4.11 -16.69
CA MET A 175 -21.27 -5.41 -17.29
C MET A 175 -22.70 -5.41 -17.87
N TYR A 176 -23.64 -4.73 -17.20
CA TYR A 176 -25.01 -4.60 -17.70
C TYR A 176 -25.07 -3.77 -18.99
N ILE A 177 -24.36 -2.63 -19.03
CA ILE A 177 -24.28 -1.78 -20.22
C ILE A 177 -23.72 -2.59 -21.40
N LEU A 178 -22.58 -3.25 -21.22
CA LEU A 178 -21.94 -4.09 -22.23
C LEU A 178 -22.80 -5.27 -22.72
N SER A 179 -23.76 -5.73 -21.91
CA SER A 179 -24.67 -6.81 -22.30
C SER A 179 -25.91 -6.36 -23.07
N THR A 180 -26.21 -5.05 -23.02
CA THR A 180 -27.42 -4.45 -23.61
C THR A 180 -27.11 -3.69 -24.91
N GLU A 181 -25.85 -3.31 -25.13
CA GLU A 181 -25.31 -2.91 -26.44
C GLU A 181 -25.11 -4.10 -27.38
#